data_AF-A0A7C7PV28-F1
#
_entry.id   AF-A0A7C7PV28-F1
#
_cell.length_a   1.000
_cell.length_b   1.000
_cell.length_c   1.000
_cell.angle_alpha   90.00
_cell.angle_beta   90.00
_cell.angle_gamma   90.00
#
_symmetry.space_group_name_H-M   'P 1'
#
loop_
_entity.id
_entity.type
_entity.pdbx_description
1 polymer ?
#
loop_
_entity_poly.entity_id
_entity_poly.type
_entity_poly.pdbx_seq_one_letter_code
_entity_poly.pdbx_strand_id
1 'polypeptide(L)' 'MARDGEGDDLIDQGSESAEYTFTGRIDDETYLKVLEVFRAGSCWLIEPFEEFELKVCFAKLSYDSGDGTFEILLIQDAI' A
#
# COMPACT_ATOMS: atom_id res chain seq x y z
N MET A 1 -40.98 -23.81 -13.85
CA MET A 1 -40.58 -22.46 -14.31
C MET A 1 -39.97 -21.76 -13.12
N ALA A 2 -38.66 -21.52 -13.17
CA ALA A 2 -37.93 -20.75 -12.19
C ALA A 2 -38.43 -19.29 -12.17
N ARG A 3 -38.41 -18.68 -10.99
CA ARG A 3 -38.19 -17.24 -10.79
C ARG A 3 -37.79 -17.05 -9.33
N ASP A 4 -36.51 -17.35 -9.09
CA ASP A 4 -35.71 -16.73 -8.03
C ASP A 4 -35.91 -15.22 -8.09
N GLY A 5 -36.23 -14.65 -6.93
CA GLY A 5 -36.29 -13.22 -6.69
C GLY A 5 -35.33 -12.87 -5.57
N GLU A 6 -34.06 -13.23 -5.76
CA GLU A 6 -32.96 -12.53 -5.11
C GLU A 6 -33.07 -11.04 -5.48
N GLY A 7 -33.05 -10.21 -4.46
CA GLY A 7 -32.97 -8.76 -4.54
C GLY A 7 -32.40 -8.19 -3.26
N ASP A 8 -31.59 -9.01 -2.57
CA ASP A 8 -30.72 -8.59 -1.49
C ASP A 8 -29.28 -8.76 -1.99
N ASP A 9 -29.00 -8.21 -3.17
CA ASP A 9 -27.63 -7.95 -3.59
C ASP A 9 -27.19 -6.68 -2.87
N LEU A 10 -26.93 -6.80 -1.57
CA LEU A 10 -25.88 -6.00 -0.96
C LEU A 10 -24.58 -6.44 -1.63
N ILE A 11 -24.34 -5.90 -2.83
CA ILE A 11 -23.06 -5.96 -3.50
C ILE A 11 -22.12 -5.28 -2.53
N ASP A 12 -21.28 -6.07 -1.86
CA ASP A 12 -20.16 -5.54 -1.12
C ASP A 12 -19.31 -4.78 -2.14
N GLN A 13 -19.47 -3.46 -2.20
CA GLN A 13 -18.48 -2.57 -2.80
C GLN A 13 -17.29 -2.51 -1.83
N GLY A 14 -16.73 -3.68 -1.53
CA GLY A 14 -15.46 -3.81 -0.87
C GLY A 14 -14.48 -3.07 -1.75
N SER A 15 -14.08 -1.88 -1.31
CA SER A 15 -12.99 -1.13 -1.90
C SER A 15 -11.73 -1.99 -1.72
N GLU A 16 -11.49 -2.91 -2.66
CA GLU A 16 -10.21 -3.61 -2.78
C GLU A 16 -9.17 -2.56 -3.18
N SER A 17 -8.67 -1.86 -2.17
CA SER A 17 -7.55 -0.94 -2.33
C SER A 17 -6.32 -1.76 -2.73
N ALA A 18 -5.64 -1.38 -3.81
CA ALA A 18 -4.45 -2.09 -4.26
C ALA A 18 -3.33 -2.01 -3.21
N GLU A 19 -2.65 -3.14 -2.98
CA GLU A 19 -1.53 -3.25 -2.05
C GLU A 19 -0.20 -3.29 -2.80
N TYR A 20 0.80 -2.56 -2.29
CA TYR A 20 2.15 -2.50 -2.85
C TYR A 20 3.18 -2.84 -1.79
N THR A 21 3.93 -3.93 -2.02
CA THR A 21 4.95 -4.40 -1.09
C THR A 21 6.35 -4.14 -1.67
N PHE A 22 7.16 -3.39 -0.93
CA PHE A 22 8.57 -3.15 -1.23
C PHE A 22 9.43 -3.92 -0.25
N THR A 23 10.35 -4.73 -0.75
CA THR A 23 11.37 -5.41 0.06
C THR A 23 12.75 -5.16 -0.50
N GLY A 24 13.75 -5.24 0.36
CA GLY A 24 15.14 -5.10 -0.08
C GLY A 24 16.08 -4.90 1.09
N ARG A 25 17.23 -4.29 0.78
CA ARG A 25 18.24 -3.90 1.76
C ARG A 25 18.56 -2.42 1.66
N ILE A 26 18.61 -1.75 2.81
CA ILE A 26 19.00 -0.35 2.94
C ILE A 26 19.89 -0.17 4.19
N ASP A 27 20.76 0.83 4.14
CA ASP A 27 21.53 1.26 5.31
C ASP A 27 20.65 2.02 6.32
N ASP A 28 21.17 2.19 7.54
CA ASP A 28 20.48 2.87 8.64
C ASP A 28 20.10 4.33 8.28
N GLU A 29 20.97 5.06 7.57
CA GLU A 29 20.70 6.46 7.20
C GLU A 29 19.55 6.57 6.20
N THR A 30 19.48 5.65 5.25
CA THR A 30 18.37 5.52 4.29
C THR A 30 17.08 5.15 5.00
N TYR A 31 17.13 4.22 5.97
CA TYR A 31 15.95 3.86 6.77
C TYR A 31 15.40 5.06 7.57
N LEU A 32 16.26 5.88 8.15
CA LEU A 32 15.83 7.09 8.87
C LEU A 32 15.07 8.07 7.96
N LYS A 33 15.46 8.20 6.68
CA LYS A 33 14.73 9.01 5.70
C LYS A 33 13.37 8.41 5.36
N VAL A 34 13.28 7.09 5.21
CA VAL A 34 12.00 6.38 5.01
C VAL A 34 11.05 6.66 6.18
N LEU A 35 11.56 6.67 7.42
CA LEU A 35 10.77 6.99 8.61
C LEU A 35 10.21 8.41 8.60
N GLU A 36 10.92 9.39 8.05
CA GLU A 36 10.40 10.76 7.90
C GLU A 36 9.20 10.80 6.94
N VAL A 37 9.30 10.09 5.81
CA VAL A 37 8.19 9.97 4.84
C VAL A 37 7.00 9.23 5.45
N PHE A 38 7.26 8.13 6.18
CA PHE A 38 6.22 7.37 6.87
C PHE A 38 5.43 8.25 7.85
N ARG A 39 6.10 9.14 8.58
CA ARG A 39 5.47 10.06 9.55
C ARG A 39 4.65 11.17 8.90
N ALA A 40 4.79 11.42 7.60
CA ALA A 40 3.98 12.40 6.88
C ALA A 40 2.52 11.93 6.67
N GLY A 41 2.22 10.63 6.87
CA GLY A 41 0.87 10.06 6.86
C GLY A 41 0.40 9.56 5.49
N SER A 42 0.60 10.34 4.43
CA SER A 42 0.28 9.94 3.05
C SER A 42 1.41 10.35 2.10
N CYS A 43 1.66 9.56 1.06
CA CYS A 43 2.62 9.91 0.01
C CYS A 43 2.05 9.62 -1.38
N TRP A 44 2.78 10.09 -2.39
CA TRP A 44 2.51 9.81 -3.80
C TRP A 44 3.57 8.84 -4.30
N LEU A 45 3.13 7.76 -4.94
CA LEU A 45 3.96 6.79 -5.61
C LEU A 45 3.86 7.02 -7.12
N ILE A 46 4.98 7.07 -7.82
CA ILE A 46 4.98 7.00 -9.28
C ILE A 46 4.95 5.52 -9.64
N GLU A 47 3.92 5.10 -10.36
CA GLU A 47 3.79 3.73 -10.82
C GLU A 47 4.94 3.38 -11.79
N PRO A 48 5.72 2.30 -11.54
CA PRO A 48 6.95 2.02 -12.26
C PRO A 48 6.81 1.67 -13.75
N PHE A 49 5.62 1.32 -14.25
CA PHE A 49 5.39 0.87 -15.63
C PHE A 49 4.62 1.88 -16.48
N GLU A 50 3.61 2.53 -15.90
CA GLU A 50 2.69 3.43 -16.58
C GLU A 50 2.93 4.91 -16.23
N GLU A 51 3.90 5.20 -15.35
CA GLU A 51 4.40 6.54 -15.00
C GLU A 51 3.31 7.53 -14.51
N PHE A 52 2.20 7.03 -13.97
CA PHE A 52 1.19 7.87 -13.33
C PHE A 52 1.37 7.91 -11.81
N GLU A 53 0.85 8.97 -11.19
CA GLU A 53 0.92 9.17 -9.75
C GLU A 53 -0.25 8.49 -9.03
N LEU A 54 0.08 7.70 -8.01
CA LEU A 54 -0.83 7.00 -7.13
C LEU A 54 -0.75 7.61 -5.74
N LYS A 55 -1.88 8.03 -5.18
CA LYS A 55 -1.95 8.39 -3.77
C LYS A 55 -2.00 7.13 -2.93
N VAL A 56 -1.10 7.00 -1.97
CA VAL A 56 -0.99 5.82 -1.11
C VAL A 56 -0.79 6.19 0.35
N CYS A 57 -1.19 5.28 1.23
CA CYS A 57 -0.99 5.34 2.66
C CYS A 57 -0.03 4.23 3.10
N PHE A 58 0.81 4.52 4.10
CA PHE A 58 1.66 3.50 4.68
C PHE A 58 0.85 2.59 5.63
N ALA A 59 0.87 1.30 5.37
CA ALA A 59 0.20 0.30 6.21
C ALA A 59 1.17 -0.42 7.15
N LYS A 60 2.41 -0.70 6.69
CA LYS A 60 3.43 -1.40 7.46
C LYS A 60 4.83 -0.91 7.09
N LEU A 61 5.71 -0.86 8.09
CA LEU A 61 7.15 -0.65 7.95
C LEU A 61 7.88 -1.59 8.90
N SER A 62 8.81 -2.39 8.37
CA SER A 62 9.71 -3.27 9.12
C SER A 62 11.14 -3.05 8.67
N TYR A 63 12.08 -3.09 9.61
CA TYR A 63 13.51 -2.95 9.36
C TYR A 63 14.33 -3.79 10.34
N ASP A 64 15.31 -4.54 9.84
CA ASP A 64 16.32 -5.25 10.62
C ASP A 64 17.67 -4.53 10.48
N SER A 65 18.13 -3.90 11.56
CA SER A 65 19.42 -3.18 11.58
C SER A 65 20.64 -4.12 11.56
N GLY A 66 20.44 -5.42 11.78
CA GLY A 66 21.51 -6.42 11.75
C GLY A 66 21.99 -6.70 10.33
N ASP A 67 21.10 -6.67 9.35
CA ASP A 67 21.43 -6.99 7.95
C ASP A 67 20.85 -6.00 6.91
N GLY A 68 20.19 -4.94 7.39
CA GLY A 68 19.62 -3.87 6.59
C GLY A 68 18.33 -4.26 5.85
N THR A 69 17.74 -5.42 6.12
CA THR A 69 16.51 -5.84 5.42
C THR A 69 15.33 -4.97 5.82
N PHE A 70 14.51 -4.61 4.83
CA PHE A 70 13.30 -3.84 5.06
C PHE A 70 12.10 -4.42 4.32
N GLU A 71 10.91 -4.13 4.85
CA GLU A 71 9.62 -4.40 4.22
C GLU A 71 8.70 -3.20 4.44
N ILE A 72 8.13 -2.66 3.35
CA ILE A 72 7.14 -1.59 3.37
C ILE A 72 5.89 -2.08 2.66
N LEU A 73 4.73 -1.92 3.29
CA LEU A 73 3.43 -2.12 2.67
C LEU A 73 2.74 -0.77 2.51
N LEU A 74 2.35 -0.45 1.29
CA LEU A 74 1.53 0.71 0.94
C LEU A 74 0.17 0.23 0.46
N ILE A 75 -0.87 0.99 0.81
CA ILE A 75 -2.24 0.74 0.35
C ILE A 75 -2.67 1.96 -0.46
N GLN A 76 -3.26 1.73 -1.62
CA GLN A 76 -3.83 2.79 -2.45
C GLN A 76 -4.94 3.52 -1.69
N ASP A 77 -4.87 4.84 -1.68
CA ASP A 77 -5.96 5.70 -1.20
C ASP A 77 -6.94 5.90 -2.37
N ALA A 78 -7.76 4.87 -2.64
CA ALA A 78 -8.82 4.91 -3.64
C ALA A 78 -10.09 5.53 -3.01
N ILE A 79 -10.50 6.68 -3.53
CA ILE A 79 -11.73 7.40 -3.17
C ILE A 79 -12.89 6.88 -4.01
#